data_AF-M0CHJ5-F1
#
_entry.id   AF-M0CHJ5-F1
#
_cell.length_a   1.000
_cell.length_b   1.000
_cell.length_c   1.000
_cell.angle_alpha   90.00
_cell.angle_beta   90.00
_cell.angle_gamma   90.00
#
_symmetry.space_group_name_H-M   'P 1'
#
loop_
_entity.id
_entity.type
_entity.pdbx_description
1 polymer ?
#
loop_
_entity_poly.entity_id
_entity_poly.type
_entity_poly.pdbx_seq_one_letter_code
_entity_poly.pdbx_strand_id
1 'polypeptide(L)'
;MADDLNLRVYRRAPDRYMLWSTRVSDALLDDLTREELVEWYLHKRPDGTRAEIEALVDAADERTAADGTETYEESPDWLAGN
;
A
#
# COMPACT_ATOMS: atom_id res chain seq x y z
N MET A 1 -14.24 12.19 -17.91
CA MET A 1 -14.28 10.74 -17.64
C MET A 1 -13.26 10.50 -16.55
N ALA A 2 -13.72 10.28 -15.32
CA ALA A 2 -12.84 9.93 -14.21
C ALA A 2 -12.33 8.52 -14.54
N ASP A 3 -11.07 8.46 -14.94
CA ASP A 3 -10.36 7.22 -15.14
C ASP A 3 -10.33 6.52 -13.79
N ASP A 4 -11.20 5.52 -13.60
CA ASP A 4 -11.29 4.69 -12.40
C ASP A 4 -10.02 3.82 -12.35
N LEU A 5 -8.90 4.46 -12.02
CA LEU A 5 -7.67 3.78 -11.68
C LEU A 5 -8.04 2.93 -10.47
N ASN A 6 -8.16 1.61 -10.66
CA ASN A 6 -8.31 0.67 -9.57
C ASN A 6 -6.98 0.65 -8.81
N LEU A 7 -6.80 1.66 -7.95
CA LEU A 7 -5.64 1.89 -7.12
C LEU A 7 -5.80 1.08 -5.84
N ARG A 8 -4.72 0.42 -5.45
CA ARG A 8 -4.64 -0.29 -4.18
C ARG A 8 -3.34 0.07 -3.50
N VAL A 9 -3.43 0.39 -2.22
CA VAL A 9 -2.25 0.57 -1.37
C VAL A 9 -2.02 -0.72 -0.59
N TYR A 10 -0.74 -1.07 -0.45
CA TYR A 10 -0.24 -2.18 0.34
C TYR A 10 0.84 -1.67 1.29
N ARG A 11 0.86 -2.16 2.53
CA ARG A 11 1.92 -1.84 3.49
C ARG A 11 3.06 -2.85 3.33
N ARG A 12 4.29 -2.36 3.19
CA ARG A 12 5.51 -3.17 3.02
C ARG A 12 6.29 -3.30 4.34
N ALA A 13 6.34 -2.22 5.10
CA ALA A 13 7.01 -2.15 6.40
C ALA A 13 6.30 -1.09 7.27
N PRO A 14 6.72 -0.88 8.55
CA PRO A 14 6.29 0.27 9.32
C PRO A 14 6.51 1.57 8.56
N ASP A 15 5.44 2.34 8.35
CA ASP A 15 5.43 3.60 7.60
C ASP A 15 5.88 3.51 6.13
N ARG A 16 5.95 2.30 5.55
CA ARG A 16 6.33 2.08 4.14
C ARG A 16 5.21 1.45 3.34
N TYR A 17 4.85 2.09 2.23
CA TYR A 17 3.72 1.76 1.40
C TYR A 17 4.10 1.58 -0.06
N MET A 18 3.35 0.70 -0.72
CA MET A 18 3.41 0.41 -2.14
C MET A 18 2.06 0.77 -2.76
N LEU A 19 2.09 1.51 -3.87
CA LEU A 19 0.90 1.84 -4.66
C LEU A 19 0.86 0.95 -5.90
N TRP A 20 -0.21 0.19 -6.02
CA TRP A 20 -0.45 -0.71 -7.14
C TRP A 20 -1.64 -0.22 -7.98
N SER A 21 -1.55 -0.38 -9.29
CA SER A 21 -2.64 -0.09 -10.20
C SER A 21 -2.85 -1.22 -11.18
N THR A 22 -4.08 -1.74 -11.24
CA THR A 22 -4.48 -2.74 -12.26
C THR A 22 -4.24 -2.26 -13.69
N ARG A 23 -4.21 -0.94 -13.91
CA ARG A 23 -4.09 -0.33 -15.24
C ARG A 23 -2.69 -0.36 -15.82
N VAL A 24 -1.67 -0.39 -14.95
CA VAL A 24 -0.25 -0.37 -15.34
C VAL A 24 0.34 -1.79 -15.33
N SER A 25 -0.48 -2.80 -15.06
CA SER A 25 -0.08 -4.21 -14.95
C SER A 25 1.03 -4.50 -13.92
N ASP A 26 1.42 -3.51 -13.10
CA ASP A 26 2.54 -3.59 -12.15
C ASP A 26 2.43 -2.51 -11.04
N ALA A 27 3.47 -2.39 -10.20
CA ALA A 27 3.60 -1.39 -9.15
C ALA A 27 3.90 -0.01 -9.74
N LEU A 28 3.21 1.02 -9.24
CA LEU A 28 3.50 2.41 -9.61
C LEU A 28 4.59 3.01 -8.73
N LEU A 29 4.56 2.69 -7.44
CA LEU A 29 5.50 3.18 -6.43
C LEU A 29 5.71 2.10 -5.37
N ASP A 30 6.93 1.96 -4.87
CA ASP A 30 7.31 1.04 -3.81
C ASP A 30 8.16 1.79 -2.78
N ASP A 31 8.11 1.33 -1.52
CA ASP A 31 8.89 1.86 -0.39
C ASP A 31 8.70 3.36 -0.05
N LEU A 32 7.52 3.92 -0.30
CA LEU A 32 7.24 5.32 0.02
C LEU A 32 6.64 5.52 1.41
N THR A 33 6.91 6.67 2.02
CA THR A 33 6.17 7.11 3.20
C THR A 33 4.74 7.53 2.86
N ARG A 34 3.88 7.62 3.88
CA ARG A 34 2.49 8.12 3.72
C ARG A 34 2.46 9.51 3.06
N GLU A 35 3.34 10.41 3.48
CA GLU A 35 3.38 11.78 2.96
C GLU A 35 3.80 11.80 1.50
N GLU A 36 4.83 11.05 1.12
CA GLU A 36 5.28 10.94 -0.27
C GLU A 36 4.20 10.36 -1.19
N LEU A 37 3.46 9.36 -0.70
CA LEU A 37 2.34 8.77 -1.44
C LEU A 37 1.24 9.80 -1.70
N VAL A 38 0.92 10.60 -0.68
CA VAL A 38 -0.10 11.66 -0.75
C VAL A 38 0.33 12.75 -1.73
N GLU A 39 1.56 13.24 -1.62
CA GLU A 39 2.10 14.28 -2.49
C GLU A 39 2.12 13.82 -3.95
N TRP A 40 2.56 12.58 -4.20
CA TRP A 40 2.54 12.00 -5.54
C TRP A 40 1.11 11.89 -6.09
N TYR A 41 0.16 11.42 -5.28
CA TYR A 41 -1.24 11.27 -5.70
C TYR A 41 -1.86 12.62 -6.10
N LEU A 42 -1.65 13.66 -5.28
CA LEU A 42 -2.14 15.01 -5.55
C LEU A 42 -1.44 15.64 -6.76
N HIS A 43 -0.16 15.35 -6.97
CA HIS A 43 0.57 15.80 -8.15
C HIS A 43 0.05 15.16 -9.43
N LYS A 44 -0.25 13.85 -9.42
CA LYS A 44 -0.76 13.12 -10.59
C LYS A 44 -2.24 13.34 -10.84
N ARG A 45 -3.02 13.56 -9.79
CA ARG A 45 -4.47 13.76 -9.84
C ARG A 45 -4.82 15.03 -9.07
N PRO A 46 -4.68 16.22 -9.69
CA PRO A 46 -5.03 17.47 -9.03
C PRO A 46 -6.51 17.57 -8.68
N ASP A 47 -7.38 16.79 -9.35
CA ASP A 47 -8.80 16.64 -9.01
C ASP A 47 -9.06 15.66 -7.85
N GLY A 48 -8.05 14.89 -7.44
CA GLY A 48 -8.13 13.97 -6.32
C GLY A 48 -7.97 14.69 -4.99
N THR A 49 -8.51 14.11 -3.93
CA THR A 49 -8.40 14.67 -2.58
C THR A 49 -7.43 13.89 -1.72
N ARG A 50 -6.84 14.59 -0.73
CA ARG A 50 -5.99 13.96 0.28
C ARG A 50 -6.74 12.82 1.00
N ALA A 51 -8.02 13.02 1.29
CA ALA A 51 -8.85 12.03 1.97
C ALA A 51 -9.00 10.72 1.19
N GLU A 52 -9.03 10.74 -0.14
CA GLU A 52 -9.12 9.51 -0.95
C GLU A 52 -7.88 8.63 -0.79
N ILE A 53 -6.69 9.21 -0.92
CA ILE A 53 -5.44 8.44 -0.78
C ILE A 53 -5.21 8.01 0.67
N GLU A 54 -5.59 8.85 1.64
CA GLU A 54 -5.54 8.48 3.05
C GLU A 54 -6.48 7.33 3.38
N ALA A 55 -7.68 7.27 2.81
CA ALA A 55 -8.57 6.13 2.97
C ALA A 55 -8.00 4.83 2.39
N LEU A 56 -7.24 4.91 1.28
CA LEU A 56 -6.55 3.74 0.73
C LEU A 56 -5.41 3.26 1.65
N VAL A 57 -4.67 4.19 2.26
CA VAL A 57 -3.62 3.89 3.24
C VAL A 57 -4.22 3.27 4.50
N ASP A 58 -5.31 3.85 5.03
CA ASP A 58 -6.01 3.35 6.21
C ASP A 58 -6.54 1.94 5.97
N ALA A 59 -7.20 1.70 4.82
CA ALA A 59 -7.65 0.37 4.43
C ALA A 59 -6.50 -0.64 4.21
N ALA A 60 -5.27 -0.18 3.92
CA ALA A 60 -4.09 -1.03 3.86
C ALA A 60 -3.56 -1.37 5.25
N ASP A 61 -3.62 -0.40 6.18
CA ASP A 61 -3.27 -0.59 7.58
C ASP A 61 -4.24 -1.54 8.28
N GLU A 62 -5.54 -1.33 8.11
CA GLU A 62 -6.60 -2.22 8.62
C GLU A 62 -6.44 -3.65 8.11
N ARG A 63 -6.11 -3.83 6.82
CA ARG A 63 -5.82 -5.15 6.26
C ARG A 63 -4.60 -5.77 6.92
N THR A 64 -3.51 -5.02 7.11
CA THR A 64 -2.30 -5.51 7.77
C THR A 64 -2.54 -5.85 9.24
N ALA A 65 -3.34 -5.05 9.93
CA ALA A 65 -3.71 -5.27 11.32
C ALA A 65 -4.65 -6.48 11.48
N ALA A 66 -5.56 -6.70 10.53
CA ALA A 66 -6.44 -7.86 10.49
C ALA A 66 -5.69 -9.15 10.09
N ASP A 67 -4.64 -9.05 9.27
CA ASP A 67 -3.76 -10.17 8.91
C ASP A 67 -2.78 -10.55 10.02
N GLY A 68 -2.74 -9.78 11.13
CA GLY A 68 -2.12 -10.21 12.37
C GLY A 68 -0.69 -10.71 12.23
N THR A 69 0.28 -9.80 12.06
CA THR A 69 1.69 -10.05 12.43
C THR A 69 2.36 -11.27 11.78
N GLU A 70 2.14 -11.55 10.49
CA GLU A 70 3.10 -12.37 9.74
C GLU A 70 4.15 -11.45 9.10
N THR A 71 4.94 -10.79 9.96
CA THR A 71 6.27 -10.34 9.55
C THR A 71 6.98 -11.60 9.05
N TYR A 72 7.24 -11.69 7.74
CA TYR A 72 7.94 -12.80 7.08
C TYR A 72 9.43 -12.91 7.49
N GLU A 73 9.79 -12.42 8.67
CA GLU A 73 11.16 -12.36 9.18
C GLU A 73 11.37 -13.21 10.44
N GLU A 74 10.33 -13.76 11.09
CA GLU A 74 10.53 -14.61 12.28
C GLU A 74 9.64 -15.86 12.28
N SER A 75 9.98 -16.83 11.43
CA SER A 75 9.65 -18.24 11.68
C SER A 75 10.76 -19.15 11.14
N PRO A 76 11.85 -19.35 11.89
CA PRO A 76 12.82 -20.41 11.59
C PRO A 76 12.25 -21.84 11.80
N ASP A 77 11.00 -21.98 12.25
CA ASP A 77 10.46 -23.27 12.69
C ASP A 77 10.02 -24.21 11.55
N TRP A 78 9.89 -23.73 10.31
CA TRP A 78 9.57 -24.56 9.14
C TRP A 78 10.71 -25.53 8.74
N LEU A 79 11.96 -25.28 9.16
CA LEU A 79 13.12 -26.14 8.85
C LEU A 79 13.37 -27.25 9.89
N ALA A 80 12.66 -27.25 11.02
CA ALA A 80 12.80 -28.30 12.03
C ALA A 80 11.74 -29.38 11.80
N GLY A 81 11.93 -30.18 10.76
CA GLY A 81 11.11 -31.38 10.55
C GLY A 81 11.19 -32.32 11.76
N ASN A 82 10.05 -32.53 12.42
CA ASN A 82 9.83 -33.67 13.32
C ASN A 82 8.40 -34.20 13.19
#